data_AF-A0A0P9E1N1-F1
#
_entry.id   AF-A0A0P9E1N1-F1
#
_cell.length_a   1.000
_cell.length_b   1.000
_cell.length_c   1.000
_cell.angle_alpha   90.00
_cell.angle_beta   90.00
_cell.angle_gamma   90.00
#
_symmetry.space_group_name_H-M   'P 1'
#
loop_
_entity.id
_entity.type
_entity.pdbx_description
1 polymer ?
#
loop_
_entity_poly.entity_id
_entity_poly.type
_entity_poly.pdbx_seq_one_letter_code
_entity_poly.pdbx_strand_id
1 'polypeptide(L)' 'MGEEDKQFARKRVEILNFMDGKRTVHDIVKAISAEYAETNIEHALGFIKDLEKTKLITLQNTHRER' A
#
# COMPACT_ATOMS: atom_id res chain seq x y z
N MET A 1 -11.34 -6.41 18.65
CA MET A 1 -11.19 -5.55 17.47
C MET A 1 -11.23 -4.11 17.94
N GLY A 2 -10.04 -3.55 18.21
CA GLY A 2 -9.89 -2.16 18.67
C GLY A 2 -10.10 -1.16 17.53
N GLU A 3 -10.19 0.13 17.84
CA GLU A 3 -10.29 1.19 16.82
C GLU A 3 -9.05 1.23 15.90
N GLU A 4 -7.88 0.88 16.44
CA GLU A 4 -6.63 0.71 15.68
C GLU A 4 -6.76 -0.34 14.56
N ASP A 5 -7.42 -1.47 14.84
CA ASP A 5 -7.68 -2.54 13.86
C ASP A 5 -8.60 -2.05 12.72
N LYS A 6 -9.58 -1.19 13.04
CA LYS A 6 -10.54 -0.65 12.07
C LYS A 6 -9.88 0.34 11.11
N GLN A 7 -9.00 1.21 11.64
CA GLN A 7 -8.26 2.14 10.79
C GLN A 7 -7.31 1.42 9.84
N PHE A 8 -6.62 0.38 10.32
CA PHE A 8 -5.74 -0.41 9.47
C PHE A 8 -6.51 -1.20 8.40
N ALA A 9 -7.66 -1.79 8.74
CA ALA A 9 -8.52 -2.47 7.77
C ALA A 9 -8.95 -1.53 6.63
N ARG A 10 -9.38 -0.30 6.96
CA ARG A 10 -9.76 0.70 5.96
C ARG A 10 -8.57 1.12 5.09
N LYS A 11 -7.41 1.39 5.68
CA LYS A 11 -6.19 1.75 4.95
C LYS A 11 -5.77 0.68 3.95
N ARG A 12 -5.92 -0.62 4.26
CA ARG A 12 -5.64 -1.71 3.31
C ARG A 12 -6.54 -1.69 2.08
N VAL A 13 -7.82 -1.38 2.24
CA VAL A 13 -8.76 -1.23 1.12
C VAL A 13 -8.35 -0.05 0.25
N GLU A 14 -7.96 1.07 0.85
CA GLU A 14 -7.50 2.23 0.09
C GLU A 14 -6.20 1.98 -0.66
N ILE A 15 -5.26 1.24 -0.06
CA ILE A 15 -4.04 0.80 -0.75
C ILE A 15 -4.40 0.06 -2.05
N LEU A 16 -5.36 -0.86 -1.99
CA LEU A 16 -5.83 -1.59 -3.18
C LEU A 16 -6.52 -0.65 -4.19
N ASN A 17 -7.38 0.27 -3.74
CA ASN A 17 -8.07 1.22 -4.60
C ASN A 17 -7.10 2.13 -5.38
N PHE A 18 -5.97 2.49 -4.78
CA PHE A 18 -4.95 3.33 -5.39
C PHE A 18 -3.93 2.58 -6.25
N MET A 19 -3.97 1.24 -6.29
CA MET A 19 -3.12 0.42 -7.17
C MET A 19 -3.63 0.47 -8.62
N ASP A 20 -3.21 1.51 -9.36
CA ASP A 20 -3.55 1.70 -10.77
C ASP A 20 -2.46 1.22 -11.75
N GLY A 21 -1.37 0.63 -11.22
CA GLY A 21 -0.21 0.20 -11.99
C GLY A 21 0.71 1.33 -12.48
N LYS A 22 0.40 2.60 -12.15
CA LYS A 22 1.20 3.78 -12.52
C LYS A 22 1.91 4.40 -11.33
N ARG A 23 1.30 4.31 -10.14
CA ARG A 23 1.82 4.91 -8.91
C ARG A 23 2.83 4.02 -8.22
N THR A 24 3.82 4.65 -7.60
CA THR A 24 4.72 3.94 -6.68
C THR A 24 4.03 3.68 -5.35
N VAL A 25 4.55 2.73 -4.58
CA VAL A 25 4.08 2.48 -3.21
C VAL A 25 4.15 3.74 -2.35
N HIS A 26 5.21 4.55 -2.53
CA HIS A 26 5.37 5.82 -1.83
C HIS A 26 4.24 6.80 -2.17
N ASP A 27 3.86 6.93 -3.44
CA ASP A 27 2.78 7.83 -3.86
C ASP A 27 1.43 7.39 -3.28
N ILE A 28 1.18 6.07 -3.25
CA ILE A 28 -0.03 5.50 -2.65
C ILE A 28 -0.09 5.81 -1.14
N VAL A 29 0.98 5.55 -0.40
CA VAL A 29 1.05 5.80 1.05
C VAL A 29 0.91 7.29 1.37
N LYS A 30 1.50 8.16 0.56
CA LYS A 30 1.38 9.61 0.70
C LYS A 30 -0.05 10.09 0.49
N ALA A 31 -0.75 9.59 -0.54
CA ALA A 31 -2.14 9.94 -0.79
C ALA A 31 -3.07 9.51 0.35
N ILE A 32 -2.88 8.29 0.87
CA ILE A 32 -3.68 7.78 1.99
C ILE A 32 -3.39 8.56 3.28
N SER A 33 -2.13 8.90 3.55
CA SER A 33 -1.75 9.68 4.75
C SER A 33 -2.18 11.14 4.70
N ALA A 34 -2.59 11.65 3.53
CA ALA A 34 -3.18 12.99 3.42
C ALA A 34 -4.65 13.00 3.85
N GLU A 35 -5.38 11.92 3.55
CA GLU A 35 -6.82 11.78 3.85
C GLU A 35 -7.09 11.13 5.22
N TYR A 36 -6.15 10.33 5.69
CA TYR A 36 -6.23 9.59 6.95
C TYR A 36 -5.02 9.91 7.81
N ALA A 37 -5.12 9.71 9.13
CA ALA A 37 -3.96 9.81 10.02
C ALA A 37 -2.77 9.02 9.47
N GLU A 38 -1.56 9.49 9.75
CA GLU A 38 -0.31 9.00 9.15
C GLU A 38 -0.28 7.48 9.00
N THR A 39 0.01 7.00 7.79
CA THR A 39 0.12 5.57 7.51
C THR A 39 1.57 5.15 7.63
N ASN A 40 1.87 4.29 8.60
CA ASN A 40 3.20 3.70 8.72
C ASN A 40 3.57 2.98 7.41
N ILE A 41 4.62 3.48 6.75
CA ILE A 41 5.10 2.97 5.47
C ILE A 41 5.55 1.50 5.57
N GLU A 42 6.07 1.07 6.71
CA GLU A 42 6.51 -0.31 6.93
C GLU A 42 5.31 -1.28 6.92
N HIS A 43 4.19 -0.88 7.52
CA HIS A 43 2.96 -1.68 7.50
C HIS A 43 2.38 -1.77 6.09
N ALA A 44 2.39 -0.66 5.34
CA ALA A 44 1.94 -0.67 3.95
C ALA A 44 2.83 -1.55 3.07
N LEU A 45 4.16 -1.45 3.22
CA LEU A 45 5.12 -2.30 2.52
C LEU A 45 4.96 -3.78 2.89
N GLY A 46 4.72 -4.10 4.16
CA GLY A 46 4.44 -5.46 4.62
C GLY A 46 3.22 -6.05 3.92
N PHE A 47 2.10 -5.31 3.93
CA PHE A 47 0.87 -5.72 3.25
C PHE A 47 1.08 -5.94 1.75
N ILE A 48 1.77 -5.02 1.08
CA ILE A 48 2.06 -5.12 -0.36
C ILE A 48 2.94 -6.33 -0.68
N LYS A 49 3.96 -6.60 0.13
CA LYS A 49 4.80 -7.80 -0.02
C LYS A 49 3.99 -9.09 0.16
N ASP A 50 3.01 -9.10 1.05
CA ASP A 50 2.14 -10.27 1.23
C ASP A 50 1.21 -10.49 0.04
N LEU A 51 0.70 -9.41 -0.58
CA LEU A 51 -0.04 -9.49 -1.85
C LEU A 51 0.83 -10.02 -3.00
N GLU A 52 2.09 -9.60 -3.06
CA GLU A 52 3.04 -10.10 -4.06
C GLU A 52 3.37 -11.59 -3.84
N LYS A 53 3.65 -12.01 -2.60
CA LYS A 53 3.88 -13.43 -2.26
C LYS A 53 2.70 -14.33 -2.61
N THR A 54 1.48 -13.80 -2.44
CA THR A 54 0.24 -14.50 -2.80
C THR A 54 -0.11 -14.41 -4.29
N LYS A 55 0.75 -13.75 -5.10
CA LYS A 55 0.59 -13.56 -6.55
C LYS A 55 -0.67 -12.80 -6.95
N LEU A 56 -1.23 -11.99 -6.05
CA LEU A 56 -2.35 -11.11 -6.34
C LEU A 56 -1.91 -9.85 -7.09
N ILE A 57 -0.65 -9.44 -6.89
CA ILE A 57 0.00 -8.34 -7.60
C ILE A 57 1.42 -8.72 -8.02
N THR A 58 2.06 -7.89 -8.82
CA THR A 58 3.50 -7.95 -9.12
C THR A 58 4.08 -6.55 -8.99
N LEU A 59 5.19 -6.40 -8.26
CA LEU A 59 5.88 -5.11 -8.18
C LEU A 59 6.81 -4.94 -9.38
N GLN A 60 6.72 -3.77 -10.02
CA GLN A 60 7.65 -3.36 -11.05
C GLN A 60 8.71 -2.45 -10.44
N ASN A 61 9.98 -2.82 -10.60
CA ASN A 61 11.08 -1.93 -10.29
C ASN A 61 11.29 -0.99 -11.48
N THR A 62 11.19 0.31 -11.24
CA THR A 62 11.46 1.38 -12.21
C THR A 62 12.93 1.48 -12.66
N HIS A 63 13.81 0.62 -12.15
CA HIS A 63 15.21 0.50 -12.59
C HIS A 63 15.47 -0.83 -13.31
N ARG A 64 14.81 -1.05 -14.45
CA ARG A 64 15.19 -2.14 -15.37
C ARG A 64 15.31 -1.63 -16.81
N GLU A 65 16.24 -0.71 -16.99
CA GLU A 65 16.94 -0.49 -18.27
C GLU A 65 18.44 -0.36 -17.97
N ARG A 66 19.15 -1.48 -17.96
CA ARG A 66 20.56 -1.63 -18.35
C ARG A 66 20.80 -3.08 -18.77
#